data_AF-A0A8T4FHA9-F1
#
_entry.id   AF-A0A8T4FHA9-F1
#
_cell.length_a   1.000
_cell.length_b   1.000
_cell.length_c   1.000
_cell.angle_alpha   90.00
_cell.angle_beta   90.00
_cell.angle_gamma   90.00
#
_symmetry.space_group_name_H-M   'P 1'
#
loop_
_entity.id
_entity.type
_entity.pdbx_description
1 polymer ?
#
loop_
_entity_poly.entity_id
_entity_poly.type
_entity_poly.pdbx_seq_one_letter_code
_entity_poly.pdbx_strand_id
1 'polypeptide(L)'
;MKISGVTIGISPLHILVAVFCLSLFTITGIGMGDYIIIGWGVLFSIVLIAIPAYNSYSVAKSYEKLLPEYEAQSKYYRIAGIHDAMLGKPVRIRGNVEKIKGRLICRPAFTVNDGSCSIVAQHGAPIDLDINEGDKVEIVGMVTRR
;
A
#
# COMPACT_ATOMS: atom_id res chain seq x y z
N MET A 1 -2.25 8.40 7.46
CA MET A 1 -2.79 8.62 8.83
C MET A 1 -2.47 7.38 9.66
N LYS A 2 -2.09 7.51 10.93
CA LYS A 2 -1.90 6.37 11.84
C LYS A 2 -3.12 6.23 12.74
N ILE A 3 -3.76 5.07 12.72
CA ILE A 3 -4.84 4.73 13.67
C ILE A 3 -4.43 3.44 14.37
N SER A 4 -4.25 3.50 15.69
CA SER A 4 -3.89 2.34 16.53
C SER A 4 -2.63 1.59 16.06
N GLY A 5 -1.56 2.29 15.67
CA GLY A 5 -0.30 1.68 15.19
C GLY A 5 -0.31 1.29 13.70
N VAL A 6 -1.48 1.27 13.07
CA VAL A 6 -1.66 0.87 11.67
C VAL A 6 -1.64 2.08 10.74
N THR A 7 -0.78 2.06 9.73
CA THR A 7 -0.76 3.08 8.67
C THR A 7 -1.92 2.87 7.69
N ILE A 8 -2.84 3.82 7.66
CA ILE A 8 -3.90 3.88 6.66
C ILE A 8 -3.45 4.87 5.58
N GLY A 9 -3.35 4.34 4.36
CA GLY A 9 -3.03 5.10 3.16
C GLY A 9 -4.22 5.08 2.23
N ILE A 10 -4.89 6.23 2.13
CA ILE A 10 -5.86 6.47 1.07
C ILE A 10 -5.05 6.95 -0.13
N SER A 11 -5.09 6.20 -1.23
CA SER A 11 -4.42 6.62 -2.46
C SER A 11 -5.03 7.95 -2.94
N PRO A 12 -4.21 8.93 -3.37
CA PRO A 12 -4.70 10.21 -3.89
C PRO A 12 -5.73 10.08 -5.01
N LEU A 13 -5.69 8.96 -5.76
CA LEU A 13 -6.66 8.64 -6.80
C LEU A 13 -8.09 8.54 -6.28
N HIS A 14 -8.29 7.93 -5.10
CA HIS A 14 -9.64 7.78 -4.53
C HIS A 14 -10.22 9.13 -4.11
N ILE A 15 -9.37 10.03 -3.60
CA ILE A 15 -9.77 11.39 -3.24
C ILE A 15 -10.19 12.15 -4.50
N LEU A 16 -9.37 12.06 -5.57
CA LEU A 16 -9.67 12.71 -6.85
C LEU A 16 -10.99 12.22 -7.45
N VAL A 17 -11.23 10.91 -7.45
CA VAL A 17 -12.49 10.32 -7.94
C VAL A 17 -13.68 10.74 -7.07
N ALA A 18 -13.54 10.78 -5.75
CA ALA A 18 -14.62 11.20 -4.85
C ALA A 18 -15.01 12.67 -5.04
N VAL A 19 -14.02 13.56 -5.25
CA VAL A 19 -14.25 14.98 -5.54
C VAL A 19 -14.89 15.16 -6.91
N PHE A 20 -14.41 14.43 -7.93
CA PHE A 20 -15.01 14.45 -9.27
C PHE A 20 -16.46 13.96 -9.27
N CYS A 21 -16.76 12.90 -8.50
CA CYS A 21 -18.12 12.41 -8.39
C CYS A 21 -19.02 13.44 -7.69
N LEU A 22 -18.56 14.00 -6.56
CA LEU A 22 -19.31 15.02 -5.82
C LEU A 22 -19.61 16.26 -6.66
N SER A 23 -18.66 16.71 -7.49
CA SER A 23 -18.87 17.87 -8.36
C SER A 23 -19.95 17.61 -9.41
N LEU A 24 -19.99 16.42 -10.01
CA LEU A 24 -21.05 16.04 -10.96
C LEU A 24 -22.44 16.09 -10.32
N PHE A 25 -22.61 15.48 -9.14
CA PHE A 25 -23.88 15.51 -8.40
C PHE A 25 -24.29 16.93 -8.00
N THR A 26 -23.31 17.79 -7.69
CA THR A 26 -23.56 19.18 -7.34
C THR A 26 -24.04 19.98 -8.55
N ILE A 27 -23.38 19.82 -9.70
CA ILE A 27 -23.74 20.50 -10.95
C ILE A 27 -25.14 20.07 -11.42
N THR A 28 -25.45 18.77 -11.36
CA THR A 28 -26.77 18.26 -11.76
C THR A 28 -27.86 18.69 -10.80
N GLY A 29 -27.63 18.62 -9.49
CA GLY A 29 -28.61 19.04 -8.49
C GLY A 29 -28.96 20.53 -8.60
N ILE A 30 -27.96 21.40 -8.81
CA ILE A 30 -28.20 22.83 -9.03
C ILE A 30 -28.93 23.06 -10.37
N GLY A 31 -28.52 22.37 -11.44
CA GLY A 31 -29.12 22.52 -12.77
C GLY A 31 -30.58 22.07 -12.85
N MET A 32 -30.96 21.06 -12.06
CA MET A 32 -32.34 20.55 -11.98
C MET A 32 -33.18 21.22 -10.88
N GLY A 33 -32.55 21.94 -9.95
CA GLY A 33 -33.21 22.49 -8.76
C GLY A 33 -33.60 21.44 -7.70
N ASP A 34 -33.12 20.20 -7.84
CA ASP A 34 -33.37 19.11 -6.91
C ASP A 34 -32.13 18.85 -6.03
N TYR A 35 -32.21 19.35 -4.79
CA TYR A 35 -31.14 19.22 -3.80
C TYR A 35 -31.02 17.81 -3.20
N ILE A 36 -32.00 16.93 -3.40
CA ILE A 36 -31.92 15.52 -2.96
C ILE A 36 -30.77 14.81 -3.68
N ILE A 37 -30.56 15.15 -4.95
CA ILE A 37 -29.46 14.63 -5.78
C ILE A 37 -28.09 14.92 -5.14
N ILE A 38 -27.93 16.10 -4.52
CA ILE A 38 -26.69 16.49 -3.83
C ILE A 38 -26.49 15.62 -2.58
N GLY A 39 -27.56 15.35 -1.83
CA GLY A 39 -27.52 14.45 -0.67
C GLY A 39 -27.03 13.05 -1.04
N TRP A 40 -27.51 12.51 -2.17
CA TRP A 40 -27.01 11.24 -2.71
C TRP A 40 -25.54 11.32 -3.13
N GLY A 41 -25.13 12.40 -3.78
CA GLY A 41 -23.73 12.62 -4.15
C GLY A 41 -22.78 12.59 -2.95
N VAL A 42 -23.16 13.25 -1.86
CA VAL A 42 -22.39 13.22 -0.60
C VAL A 42 -22.29 11.80 -0.05
N LEU A 43 -23.41 11.08 0.04
CA LEU A 43 -23.43 9.70 0.54
C LEU A 43 -22.53 8.78 -0.31
N PHE A 44 -22.63 8.85 -1.63
CA PHE A 44 -21.78 8.04 -2.51
C PHE A 44 -20.30 8.39 -2.40
N SER A 45 -19.95 9.68 -2.32
CA SER A 45 -18.56 10.10 -2.12
C SER A 45 -17.98 9.61 -0.79
N ILE A 46 -18.77 9.60 0.29
CA ILE A 46 -18.37 9.03 1.58
C ILE A 46 -18.06 7.53 1.43
N VAL A 47 -18.97 6.77 0.81
CA VAL A 47 -18.79 5.32 0.61
C VAL A 47 -17.54 5.03 -0.24
N LEU A 48 -17.32 5.84 -1.28
CA LEU A 48 -16.19 5.69 -2.20
C LEU A 48 -14.84 5.88 -1.51
N ILE A 49 -14.78 6.68 -0.45
CA ILE A 49 -13.58 6.85 0.39
C ILE A 49 -13.54 5.81 1.53
N ALA A 50 -14.68 5.48 2.12
CA ALA A 50 -14.76 4.59 3.28
C ALA A 50 -14.34 3.15 2.95
N ILE A 51 -14.79 2.60 1.83
CA ILE A 51 -14.44 1.22 1.40
C ILE A 51 -12.93 1.02 1.24
N PRO A 52 -12.20 1.82 0.42
CA PRO A 52 -10.76 1.64 0.25
C PRO A 52 -9.99 1.94 1.53
N ALA A 53 -10.45 2.89 2.36
CA ALA A 53 -9.85 3.15 3.67
C ALA A 53 -9.97 1.94 4.61
N TYR A 54 -11.15 1.32 4.66
CA TYR A 54 -11.38 0.10 5.45
C TYR A 54 -10.52 -1.07 4.95
N ASN A 55 -10.45 -1.27 3.63
CA ASN A 55 -9.61 -2.30 3.04
C ASN A 55 -8.12 -2.09 3.38
N SER A 56 -7.63 -0.85 3.25
CA SER A 56 -6.27 -0.49 3.65
C SER A 56 -6.01 -0.80 5.12
N TYR A 57 -6.95 -0.49 6.00
CA TYR A 57 -6.84 -0.77 7.43
C TYR A 57 -6.80 -2.28 7.72
N SER A 58 -7.70 -3.06 7.11
CA SER A 58 -7.78 -4.51 7.31
C SER A 58 -6.49 -5.22 6.87
N VAL A 59 -5.94 -4.82 5.73
CA VAL A 59 -4.68 -5.38 5.23
C VAL A 59 -3.53 -5.04 6.17
N ALA A 60 -3.37 -3.77 6.52
CA ALA A 60 -2.27 -3.33 7.38
C ALA A 60 -2.33 -3.95 8.78
N LYS A 61 -3.53 -4.12 9.36
CA LYS A 61 -3.75 -4.85 10.63
C LYS A 61 -3.35 -6.33 10.53
N SER A 62 -3.61 -6.97 9.39
CA SER A 62 -3.21 -8.36 9.16
C SER A 62 -1.68 -8.50 9.10
N TYR A 63 -1.00 -7.55 8.46
CA TYR A 63 0.46 -7.50 8.43
C TYR A 63 1.06 -7.30 9.81
N GLU A 64 0.54 -6.36 10.61
CA GLU A 64 1.04 -6.10 11.97
C GLU A 64 0.95 -7.34 12.87
N LYS A 65 -0.14 -8.11 12.76
CA LYS A 65 -0.30 -9.36 13.52
C LYS A 65 0.69 -10.44 13.10
N LEU A 66 1.01 -10.53 11.81
CA LEU A 66 1.89 -11.57 11.28
C LEU A 66 3.37 -11.21 11.36
N LEU A 67 3.70 -9.91 11.42
CA LEU A 67 5.07 -9.40 11.49
C LEU A 67 5.94 -10.06 12.58
N PRO A 68 5.49 -10.20 13.85
CA PRO A 68 6.32 -10.84 14.88
C PRO A 68 6.60 -12.33 14.59
N GLU A 69 5.65 -13.04 14.00
CA GLU A 69 5.83 -14.44 13.61
C GLU A 69 6.81 -14.56 12.43
N TYR A 70 6.67 -13.68 11.43
CA TYR A 70 7.58 -13.58 10.30
C TYR A 70 9.00 -13.23 10.75
N GLU A 71 9.15 -12.27 11.66
CA GLU A 71 10.46 -11.87 12.18
C GLU A 71 11.16 -13.01 12.91
N ALA A 72 10.43 -13.80 13.71
CA ALA A 72 10.97 -14.93 14.44
C ALA A 72 11.40 -16.10 13.54
N GLN A 73 10.68 -16.33 12.44
CA GLN A 73 10.98 -17.41 11.49
C GLN A 73 11.97 -17.00 10.39
N SER A 74 12.10 -15.71 10.13
CA SER A 74 12.95 -15.19 9.06
C SER A 74 14.43 -15.39 9.36
N LYS A 75 15.18 -15.88 8.36
CA LYS A 75 16.64 -15.90 8.37
C LYS A 75 17.20 -14.87 7.39
N TYR A 76 18.38 -14.35 7.70
CA TYR A 76 19.09 -13.47 6.79
C TYR A 76 19.59 -14.26 5.57
N TYR A 77 19.20 -13.81 4.39
CA TYR A 77 19.68 -14.34 3.11
C TYR A 77 20.23 -13.20 2.26
N ARG A 78 21.27 -13.49 1.46
CA ARG A 78 21.66 -12.60 0.37
C ARG A 78 20.63 -12.69 -0.74
N ILE A 79 20.41 -11.58 -1.45
CA ILE A 79 19.44 -11.53 -2.55
C ILE A 79 19.77 -12.58 -3.63
N ALA A 80 21.05 -12.76 -3.96
CA ALA A 80 21.50 -13.77 -4.93
C ALA A 80 21.23 -15.23 -4.49
N GLY A 81 20.98 -15.47 -3.20
CA GLY A 81 20.67 -16.80 -2.66
C GLY A 81 19.18 -17.15 -2.73
N ILE A 82 18.31 -16.21 -3.12
CA ILE A 82 16.86 -16.46 -3.22
C ILE A 82 16.58 -17.18 -4.53
N HIS A 83 16.04 -18.40 -4.42
CA HIS A 83 15.71 -19.27 -5.54
C HIS A 83 14.31 -19.88 -5.38
N ASP A 84 13.77 -20.48 -6.44
CA ASP A 84 12.40 -21.03 -6.47
C ASP A 84 12.09 -22.03 -5.34
N ALA A 85 13.06 -22.80 -4.84
CA ALA A 85 12.85 -23.68 -3.68
C ALA A 85 12.63 -22.96 -2.33
N MET A 86 12.69 -21.63 -2.31
CA MET A 86 12.35 -20.78 -1.16
C MET A 86 10.97 -20.12 -1.28
N LEU A 87 10.19 -20.42 -2.32
CA LEU A 87 8.83 -19.94 -2.45
C LEU A 87 8.00 -20.27 -1.21
N GLY A 88 7.25 -19.28 -0.71
CA GLY A 88 6.43 -19.39 0.49
C GLY A 88 7.21 -19.38 1.81
N LYS A 89 8.54 -19.31 1.81
CA LYS A 89 9.34 -19.20 3.04
C LYS A 89 9.54 -17.74 3.45
N PRO A 90 9.56 -17.47 4.77
CA PRO A 90 9.89 -16.14 5.28
C PRO A 90 11.39 -15.89 5.16
N VAL A 91 11.75 -14.76 4.56
CA VAL A 91 13.13 -14.34 4.33
C VAL A 91 13.35 -12.92 4.83
N ARG A 92 14.58 -12.65 5.26
CA ARG A 92 15.04 -11.34 5.68
C ARG A 92 16.20 -10.92 4.80
N ILE A 93 16.08 -9.76 4.16
CA ILE A 93 17.09 -9.22 3.25
C ILE A 93 17.44 -7.80 3.66
N ARG A 94 18.68 -7.39 3.40
CA ARG A 94 19.15 -6.02 3.53
C ARG A 94 19.65 -5.54 2.18
N GLY A 95 19.47 -4.27 1.89
CA GLY A 95 19.97 -3.66 0.67
C GLY A 95 19.58 -2.20 0.56
N ASN A 96 19.99 -1.58 -0.54
CA ASN A 96 19.67 -0.21 -0.86
C ASN A 96 18.48 -0.15 -1.82
N VAL A 97 17.57 0.81 -1.61
CA VAL A 97 16.45 1.06 -2.52
C VAL A 97 16.97 1.74 -3.79
N GLU A 98 16.83 1.09 -4.95
CA GLU A 98 17.22 1.69 -6.24
C GLU A 98 16.09 2.48 -6.87
N LYS A 99 14.86 1.94 -6.83
CA LYS A 99 13.70 2.51 -7.53
C LYS A 99 12.42 2.25 -6.75
N ILE A 100 11.55 3.25 -6.75
CA ILE A 100 10.22 3.17 -6.14
C ILE A 100 9.15 3.26 -7.23
N LYS A 101 8.30 2.23 -7.36
CA LYS A 101 7.16 2.21 -8.27
C LYS A 101 5.85 2.21 -7.49
N GLY A 102 4.84 2.89 -8.04
CA GLY A 102 3.48 2.81 -7.50
C GLY A 102 3.27 3.57 -6.19
N ARG A 103 4.05 4.63 -5.91
CA ARG A 103 3.87 5.48 -4.71
C ARG A 103 2.46 6.07 -4.58
N LEU A 104 1.79 6.30 -5.70
CA LEU A 104 0.41 6.80 -5.77
C LEU A 104 -0.65 5.70 -5.57
N ILE A 105 -0.27 4.43 -5.55
CA ILE A 105 -1.16 3.27 -5.45
C ILE A 105 -0.98 2.65 -4.07
N CYS A 106 -2.03 2.09 -3.46
CA CYS A 106 -1.98 1.48 -2.11
C CYS A 106 -1.07 0.23 -1.98
N ARG A 107 -0.20 -0.04 -2.98
CA ARG A 107 0.77 -1.14 -3.03
C ARG A 107 2.05 -0.71 -3.74
N PRO A 108 2.97 0.00 -3.05
CA PRO A 108 4.24 0.37 -3.63
C PRO A 108 5.13 -0.86 -3.85
N ALA A 109 5.93 -0.82 -4.91
CA ALA A 109 6.96 -1.81 -5.21
C ALA A 109 8.33 -1.14 -5.17
N PHE A 110 9.26 -1.75 -4.43
CA PHE A 110 10.62 -1.27 -4.23
C PHE A 110 11.58 -2.21 -4.93
N THR A 111 12.43 -1.69 -5.80
CA THR A 111 13.60 -2.44 -6.29
C THR A 111 14.72 -2.26 -5.28
N VAL A 112 15.21 -3.35 -4.70
CA VAL A 112 16.29 -3.33 -3.71
C VAL A 112 17.50 -4.10 -4.22
N ASN A 113 18.68 -3.53 -4.02
CA ASN A 113 19.96 -4.11 -4.43
C ASN A 113 20.93 -4.22 -3.23
N ASP A 114 21.50 -5.42 -3.04
CA ASP A 114 22.49 -5.76 -2.00
C ASP A 114 23.92 -5.82 -2.57
N GLY A 115 24.14 -5.26 -3.76
CA GLY A 115 25.38 -5.36 -4.53
C GLY A 115 25.56 -6.69 -5.29
N SER A 116 24.88 -7.76 -4.86
CA SER A 116 24.93 -9.05 -5.57
C SER A 116 23.92 -9.16 -6.71
N CYS A 117 22.67 -8.74 -6.48
CA CYS A 117 21.53 -8.85 -7.39
C CYS A 117 20.45 -7.86 -6.93
N SER A 118 19.54 -7.49 -7.84
CA SER A 118 18.36 -6.70 -7.53
C SER A 118 17.10 -7.55 -7.46
N ILE A 119 16.22 -7.26 -6.50
CA ILE A 119 14.92 -7.92 -6.35
C ILE A 119 13.81 -6.89 -6.18
N VAL A 120 12.59 -7.26 -6.57
CA VAL A 120 11.40 -6.42 -6.40
C VAL A 120 10.67 -6.86 -5.14
N ALA A 121 10.68 -6.01 -4.12
CA ALA A 121 9.86 -6.17 -2.92
C ALA A 121 8.55 -5.40 -3.09
N GLN A 122 7.43 -6.12 -3.12
CA GLN A 122 6.11 -5.52 -3.16
C GLN A 122 5.53 -5.46 -1.75
N HIS A 123 5.07 -4.28 -1.34
CA HIS A 123 4.39 -4.14 -0.06
C HIS A 123 2.87 -4.19 -0.25
N GLY A 124 2.19 -4.96 0.60
CA GLY A 124 0.74 -5.16 0.53
C GLY A 124 -0.06 -4.04 1.20
N ALA A 125 0.58 -3.24 2.06
CA ALA A 125 0.00 -2.13 2.78
C ALA A 125 0.63 -0.78 2.36
N PRO A 126 0.01 0.35 2.70
CA PRO A 126 0.65 1.64 2.56
C PRO A 126 1.73 1.84 3.64
N ILE A 127 2.96 2.14 3.19
CA ILE A 127 4.10 2.48 4.06
C ILE A 127 4.04 3.97 4.40
N ASP A 128 4.55 4.35 5.58
CA ASP A 128 4.94 5.73 5.84
C ASP A 128 5.86 6.23 4.70
N LEU A 129 5.53 7.39 4.14
CA LEU A 129 6.06 7.90 2.87
C LEU A 129 7.56 8.27 2.87
N ASP A 130 8.32 7.90 3.89
CA ASP A 130 9.67 8.40 4.18
C ASP A 130 10.81 7.46 3.73
N ILE A 131 10.54 6.60 2.75
CA ILE A 131 11.57 5.79 2.07
C ILE A 131 11.92 6.47 0.75
N ASN A 132 13.18 6.85 0.58
CA ASN A 132 13.72 7.47 -0.63
C ASN A 132 14.69 6.53 -1.36
N GLU A 133 14.98 6.86 -2.62
CA GLU A 133 16.00 6.16 -3.39
C GLU A 133 17.37 6.39 -2.75
N GLY A 134 18.14 5.30 -2.56
CA GLY A 134 19.44 5.30 -1.88
C GLY A 134 19.38 4.87 -0.41
N ASP A 135 18.20 4.80 0.20
CA ASP A 135 18.06 4.41 1.60
C ASP A 135 18.40 2.93 1.82
N LYS A 136 19.08 2.66 2.95
CA LYS A 136 19.37 1.30 3.42
C LYS A 136 18.14 0.77 4.15
N VAL A 137 17.56 -0.30 3.62
CA VAL A 137 16.34 -0.91 4.18
C VAL A 137 16.57 -2.37 4.53
N GLU A 138 15.88 -2.80 5.58
CA GLU A 138 15.72 -4.21 5.93
C GLU A 138 14.30 -4.64 5.57
N ILE A 139 14.16 -5.69 4.77
CA ILE A 139 12.87 -6.21 4.33
C ILE A 139 12.69 -7.59 4.92
N VAL A 140 11.55 -7.77 5.60
CA VAL A 140 11.04 -9.06 6.07
C VAL A 140 9.79 -9.39 5.28
N GLY A 141 9.75 -10.57 4.67
CA GLY A 141 8.59 -10.99 3.88
C GLY A 141 8.69 -12.41 3.37
N MET A 142 7.72 -12.81 2.54
CA MET A 142 7.72 -14.12 1.89
C MET A 142 8.17 -14.00 0.44
N VAL A 143 8.87 -15.03 -0.04
CA VAL A 143 9.20 -15.15 -1.46
C VAL A 143 7.97 -15.59 -2.23
N THR A 144 7.55 -14.79 -3.20
CA THR A 144 6.48 -15.12 -4.14
C THR A 144 7.02 -15.15 -5.56
N ARG A 145 6.42 -15.99 -6.40
CA ARG A 145 6.62 -15.90 -7.84
C ARG A 145 5.79 -14.73 -8.35
N ARG A 146 6.39 -13.94 -9.24
CA ARG A 146 5.74 -12.79 -9.90
C ARG A 146 4.91 -13.25 -11.08
#